data_AF-A0A2P7EEQ8-F1
#
_entry.id   AF-A0A2P7EEQ8-F1
#
_cell.length_a   1.000
_cell.length_b   1.000
_cell.length_c   1.000
_cell.angle_alpha   90.00
_cell.angle_beta   90.00
_cell.angle_gamma   90.00
#
_symmetry.space_group_name_H-M   'P 1'
#
loop_
_entity.id
_entity.type
_entity.pdbx_description
1 polymer ?
#
loop_
_entity_poly.entity_id
_entity_poly.type
_entity_poly.pdbx_seq_one_letter_code
_entity_poly.pdbx_strand_id
1 'polypeptide(L)'
;MNSLALQSLHGQILRFTGVIDRFGGFPQSGRVIQTLCVRELRLASTDQPVTPDHWWFRLREDWAQAGIEPGDTVLFTAKVQRCTKGWDQPIALDGGARYRRQQVVGLGGRIRDVVVTHRAQRHSVVVSELQEQVRSQALLLADAEAQARRLEIHRDALLQDVRELQERLHLVTTRCRILDPATTRSLPPKTRRASDGRRRHSFFAREAMQNGAGFASLGR
;
A
#
# COMPACT_ATOMS: atom_id res chain seq x y z
N MET A 1 -29.37 -5.80 25.55
CA MET A 1 -28.25 -5.70 26.50
C MET A 1 -28.33 -4.34 27.16
N ASN A 2 -28.38 -4.26 28.49
CA ASN A 2 -28.50 -2.98 29.20
C ASN A 2 -27.15 -2.27 29.19
N SER A 3 -27.06 -1.08 28.59
CA SER A 3 -25.85 -0.25 28.66
C SER A 3 -25.84 0.60 29.94
N LEU A 4 -24.65 0.85 30.48
CA LEU A 4 -24.45 1.76 31.60
C LEU A 4 -24.29 3.18 31.10
N ALA A 5 -25.17 4.09 31.51
CA ALA A 5 -25.00 5.51 31.21
C ALA A 5 -23.83 6.10 32.03
N LEU A 6 -22.92 6.84 31.41
CA LEU A 6 -21.84 7.55 32.14
C LEU A 6 -22.38 8.45 33.26
N GLN A 7 -23.61 8.94 33.12
CA GLN A 7 -24.30 9.73 34.13
C GLN A 7 -24.38 9.02 35.49
N SER A 8 -24.62 7.70 35.52
CA SER A 8 -24.73 6.93 36.77
C SER A 8 -23.38 6.67 37.44
N LEU A 9 -22.28 6.84 36.69
CA LEU A 9 -20.90 6.64 37.16
C LEU A 9 -20.23 7.95 37.60
N HIS A 10 -20.97 9.06 37.62
CA HIS A 10 -20.43 10.39 37.90
C HIS A 10 -19.67 10.46 39.24
N GLY A 11 -18.48 11.06 39.21
CA GLY A 11 -17.59 11.23 40.35
C GLY A 11 -16.59 10.08 40.55
N GLN A 12 -16.85 8.92 39.95
CA GLN A 12 -16.04 7.72 40.14
C GLN A 12 -14.78 7.72 39.25
N ILE A 13 -13.76 7.00 39.69
CA ILE A 13 -12.56 6.70 38.90
C ILE A 13 -12.62 5.22 38.58
N LEU A 14 -12.71 4.89 37.30
CA LEU A 14 -12.97 3.53 36.84
C LEU A 14 -12.02 3.17 35.70
N ARG A 15 -11.86 1.86 35.48
CA ARG A 15 -11.13 1.32 34.33
C ARG A 15 -12.10 1.00 33.21
N PHE A 16 -11.73 1.42 32.01
CA PHE A 16 -12.51 1.23 30.79
C PHE A 16 -11.67 0.49 29.76
N THR A 17 -12.35 -0.31 28.95
CA THR A 17 -11.80 -0.84 27.70
C THR A 17 -12.45 -0.13 26.53
N GLY A 18 -11.72 -0.06 25.42
CA GLY A 18 -12.25 0.46 24.16
C GLY A 18 -11.26 0.30 23.02
N VAL A 19 -11.71 0.59 21.82
CA VAL A 19 -10.92 0.49 20.60
C VAL A 19 -10.55 1.88 20.12
N ILE A 20 -9.27 2.09 19.80
CA ILE A 20 -8.82 3.33 19.15
C ILE A 20 -9.44 3.38 17.75
N ASP A 21 -10.30 4.35 17.51
CA ASP A 21 -10.98 4.50 16.23
C ASP A 21 -10.13 5.29 15.24
N ARG A 22 -9.81 6.53 15.62
CA ARG A 22 -9.07 7.48 14.78
C ARG A 22 -8.44 8.59 15.59
N PHE A 23 -7.41 9.20 15.01
CA PHE A 23 -6.89 10.49 15.46
C PHE A 23 -7.63 11.64 14.79
N GLY A 24 -7.62 12.79 15.44
CA GLY A 24 -8.16 14.02 14.91
C GLY A 24 -7.44 15.21 15.52
N GLY A 25 -7.92 16.41 15.21
CA GLY A 25 -7.45 17.60 15.88
C GLY A 25 -8.38 18.77 15.63
N PHE A 26 -8.26 19.80 16.45
CA PHE A 26 -9.00 21.04 16.27
C PHE A 26 -8.09 22.25 16.54
N PRO A 27 -8.30 23.37 15.84
CA PRO A 27 -7.56 24.59 16.10
C PRO A 27 -7.99 25.21 17.43
N GLN A 28 -7.02 25.59 18.26
CA GLN A 28 -7.21 26.35 19.48
C GLN A 28 -6.06 27.33 19.65
N SER A 29 -6.35 28.64 19.70
CA SER A 29 -5.36 29.70 19.94
C SER A 29 -4.14 29.62 18.99
N GLY A 30 -4.38 29.40 17.70
CA GLY A 30 -3.33 29.30 16.68
C GLY A 30 -2.53 28.00 16.66
N ARG A 31 -2.91 27.00 17.46
CA ARG A 31 -2.27 25.67 17.50
C ARG A 31 -3.30 24.58 17.23
N VAL A 32 -2.87 23.46 16.61
CA VAL A 32 -3.73 22.28 16.46
C VAL A 32 -3.61 21.41 17.71
N ILE A 33 -4.72 21.24 18.42
CA ILE A 33 -4.80 20.31 19.54
C ILE A 33 -5.12 18.93 18.99
N GLN A 34 -4.16 18.01 19.10
CA GLN A 34 -4.33 16.63 18.69
C GLN A 34 -5.30 15.90 19.62
N THR A 35 -6.18 15.10 19.04
CA THR A 35 -7.19 14.30 19.75
C THR A 35 -7.24 12.89 19.21
N LEU A 36 -7.81 11.99 19.99
CA LEU A 36 -8.10 10.61 19.60
C LEU A 36 -9.51 10.24 20.03
N CYS A 37 -10.16 9.39 19.25
CA CYS A 37 -11.47 8.83 19.56
C CYS A 37 -11.29 7.39 20.02
N VAL A 38 -11.82 7.06 21.20
CA VAL A 38 -11.98 5.68 21.67
C VAL A 38 -13.44 5.31 21.49
N ARG A 39 -13.72 4.21 20.80
CA ARG A 39 -15.07 3.66 20.57
C ARG A 39 -15.25 2.31 21.28
N GLU A 40 -16.47 1.80 21.24
CA GLU A 40 -16.85 0.53 21.89
C GLU A 40 -16.50 0.52 23.39
N LEU A 41 -16.76 1.64 24.06
CA LEU A 41 -16.43 1.82 25.47
C LEU A 41 -17.18 0.82 26.35
N ARG A 42 -16.43 0.14 27.22
CA ARG A 42 -16.95 -0.82 28.19
C ARG A 42 -16.30 -0.62 29.55
N LEU A 43 -17.02 -0.98 30.60
CA LEU A 43 -16.47 -0.99 31.95
C LEU A 43 -15.62 -2.26 32.14
N ALA A 44 -14.33 -2.11 32.45
CA ALA A 44 -13.40 -3.23 32.45
C ALA A 44 -13.70 -4.32 33.50
N SER A 45 -14.38 -3.97 34.59
CA SER A 45 -14.74 -4.93 35.66
C SER A 45 -15.89 -5.85 35.31
N THR A 46 -16.76 -5.46 34.37
CA THR A 46 -18.02 -6.16 34.06
C THR A 46 -18.20 -6.45 32.58
N ASP A 47 -17.29 -5.95 31.73
CA ASP A 47 -17.40 -5.90 30.27
C ASP A 47 -18.71 -5.25 29.75
N GLN A 48 -19.38 -4.47 30.60
CA GLN A 48 -20.66 -3.88 30.27
C GLN A 48 -20.47 -2.65 29.36
N PRO A 49 -21.20 -2.55 28.23
CA PRO A 49 -21.16 -1.38 27.36
C PRO A 49 -21.55 -0.09 28.07
N VAL A 50 -20.83 0.99 27.78
CA VAL A 50 -21.05 2.32 28.34
C VAL A 50 -21.72 3.22 27.29
N THR A 51 -22.60 4.11 27.73
CA THR A 51 -23.24 5.12 26.88
C THR A 51 -22.82 6.53 27.32
N PRO A 52 -22.28 7.36 26.40
CA PRO A 52 -22.02 7.07 24.98
C PRO A 52 -20.94 6.00 24.77
N ASP A 53 -21.05 5.31 23.65
CA ASP A 53 -20.17 4.21 23.23
C ASP A 53 -18.78 4.68 22.77
N HIS A 54 -18.60 5.99 22.63
CA HIS A 54 -17.34 6.60 22.22
C HIS A 54 -17.04 7.88 23.01
N TRP A 55 -15.75 8.21 23.10
CA TRP A 55 -15.29 9.44 23.73
C TRP A 55 -14.01 9.97 23.09
N TRP A 56 -13.91 11.31 23.06
CA TRP A 56 -12.74 12.01 22.52
C TRP A 56 -11.81 12.43 23.65
N PHE A 57 -10.53 12.12 23.50
CA PHE A 57 -9.46 12.54 24.39
C PHE A 57 -8.49 13.46 23.67
N ARG A 58 -7.82 14.33 24.41
CA ARG A 58 -6.63 15.01 23.90
C ARG A 58 -5.49 14.01 23.88
N LEU A 59 -4.71 14.00 22.79
CA LEU A 59 -3.51 13.21 22.68
C LEU A 59 -2.44 13.84 23.57
N ARG A 60 -2.30 13.28 24.78
CA ARG A 60 -1.31 13.68 25.80
C ARG A 60 -0.19 12.65 25.83
N GLU A 61 0.83 12.94 26.64
CA GLU A 61 2.01 12.10 26.84
C GLU A 61 1.66 10.64 27.15
N ASP A 62 0.73 10.36 28.07
CA ASP A 62 0.33 8.99 28.43
C ASP A 62 -0.12 8.17 27.20
N TRP A 63 -0.92 8.77 26.32
CA TRP A 63 -1.39 8.14 25.09
C TRP A 63 -0.27 7.97 24.07
N ALA A 64 0.61 8.97 23.95
CA ALA A 64 1.72 8.94 23.00
C ALA A 64 2.79 7.89 23.40
N GLN A 65 3.10 7.79 24.69
CA GLN A 65 4.07 6.81 25.21
C GLN A 65 3.59 5.37 25.06
N ALA A 66 2.28 5.12 25.12
CA ALA A 66 1.71 3.81 24.84
C ALA A 66 1.84 3.38 23.35
N GLY A 67 2.23 4.31 22.46
CA GLY A 67 2.42 4.05 21.04
C GLY A 67 1.16 3.53 20.37
N ILE A 68 -0.01 4.07 20.75
CA ILE A 68 -1.31 3.59 20.26
C ILE A 68 -1.48 3.80 18.75
N GLU A 69 -2.15 2.86 18.09
CA GLU A 69 -2.51 2.94 16.67
C GLU A 69 -4.02 2.74 16.47
N PRO A 70 -4.62 3.21 15.35
CA PRO A 70 -6.02 2.96 15.05
C PRO A 70 -6.30 1.46 14.90
N GLY A 71 -7.32 0.98 15.62
CA GLY A 71 -7.67 -0.43 15.74
C GLY A 71 -7.11 -1.12 16.99
N ASP A 72 -6.20 -0.49 17.73
CA ASP A 72 -5.73 -1.03 19.00
C ASP A 72 -6.86 -1.10 20.02
N THR A 73 -6.90 -2.19 20.79
CA THR A 73 -7.73 -2.26 22.00
C THR A 73 -6.90 -1.79 23.18
N VAL A 74 -7.47 -0.86 23.94
CA VAL A 74 -6.82 -0.23 25.08
C VAL A 74 -7.63 -0.45 26.36
N LEU A 75 -6.90 -0.57 27.46
CA LEU A 75 -7.41 -0.55 28.83
C LEU A 75 -6.87 0.70 29.51
N PHE A 76 -7.72 1.56 30.04
CA PHE A 76 -7.31 2.85 30.61
C PHE A 76 -8.14 3.25 31.82
N THR A 77 -7.54 4.01 32.73
CA THR A 77 -8.21 4.55 33.92
C THR A 77 -8.60 6.01 33.72
N ALA A 78 -9.88 6.34 33.93
CA ALA A 78 -10.39 7.71 33.82
C ALA A 78 -11.38 8.07 34.93
N LYS A 79 -11.42 9.36 35.29
CA LYS A 79 -12.47 9.91 36.17
C LYS A 79 -13.70 10.28 35.35
N VAL A 80 -14.87 9.83 35.76
CA VAL A 80 -16.15 10.27 35.20
C VAL A 80 -16.56 11.57 35.88
N GLN A 81 -16.68 12.65 35.13
CA GLN A 81 -16.95 13.99 35.68
C GLN A 81 -17.70 14.87 34.68
N ARG A 82 -18.21 16.00 35.17
CA ARG A 82 -18.74 17.04 34.28
C ARG A 82 -17.64 17.58 33.37
N CYS A 83 -17.88 17.50 32.09
CA CYS A 83 -17.05 18.00 31.02
C CYS A 83 -17.85 19.00 30.19
N THR A 84 -17.18 19.95 29.56
CA THR A 84 -17.80 20.82 28.56
C THR A 84 -17.56 20.21 27.19
N LYS A 85 -18.63 19.92 26.44
CA LYS A 85 -18.59 19.39 25.07
C LYS A 85 -19.39 20.32 24.15
N GLY A 86 -19.02 20.32 22.87
CA GLY A 86 -19.64 21.14 21.84
C GLY A 86 -18.82 22.41 21.54
N TRP A 87 -18.85 22.78 20.26
CA TRP A 87 -18.38 24.05 19.74
C TRP A 87 -19.59 24.81 19.20
N ASP A 88 -19.68 26.08 19.59
CA ASP A 88 -20.34 27.21 18.94
C ASP A 88 -21.48 26.88 17.95
N GLN A 89 -22.66 26.52 18.45
CA GLN A 89 -23.88 26.89 17.73
C GLN A 89 -24.19 28.35 18.07
N PRO A 90 -24.25 29.26 17.09
CA PRO A 90 -24.71 30.61 17.32
C PRO A 90 -26.18 30.54 17.71
N ILE A 91 -26.48 30.80 18.98
CA ILE A 91 -27.85 31.08 19.40
C ILE A 91 -28.05 32.56 19.12
N ALA A 92 -28.90 32.87 18.14
CA ALA A 92 -29.34 34.24 17.88
C ALA A 92 -30.14 34.70 19.10
N LEU A 93 -29.50 35.47 19.97
CA LEU A 93 -30.13 36.25 21.02
C LEU A 93 -29.76 37.70 20.74
N ASP A 94 -30.78 38.54 20.61
CA ASP A 94 -30.67 39.97 20.32
C ASP A 94 -29.61 40.61 21.22
N GLY A 95 -28.50 41.06 20.61
CA GLY A 95 -27.50 41.90 21.28
C GLY A 95 -26.15 41.25 21.62
N GLY A 96 -25.86 39.99 21.23
CA GLY A 96 -24.49 39.49 21.27
C GLY A 96 -24.36 37.97 21.23
N ALA A 97 -23.48 37.46 20.36
CA ALA A 97 -23.20 36.03 20.25
C ALA A 97 -22.54 35.50 21.55
N ARG A 98 -23.36 34.95 22.46
CA ARG A 98 -22.86 34.16 23.61
C ARG A 98 -22.90 32.69 23.25
N TYR A 99 -21.72 32.11 23.09
CA TYR A 99 -21.52 30.69 22.81
C TYR A 99 -21.77 29.86 24.08
N ARG A 100 -22.83 29.04 24.09
CA ARG A 100 -23.15 28.18 25.25
C ARG A 100 -22.53 26.80 25.05
N ARG A 101 -21.43 26.52 25.74
CA ARG A 101 -20.89 25.16 25.86
C ARG A 101 -21.86 24.28 26.65
N GLN A 102 -22.16 23.08 26.14
CA GLN A 102 -23.01 22.14 26.85
C GLN A 102 -22.20 21.43 27.94
N GLN A 103 -22.72 21.41 29.17
CA GLN A 103 -22.19 20.53 30.21
C GLN A 103 -22.74 19.12 30.01
N VAL A 104 -21.84 18.15 29.94
CA VAL A 104 -22.15 16.73 29.82
C VAL A 104 -21.36 15.94 30.87
N VAL A 105 -21.91 14.84 31.38
CA VAL A 105 -21.11 13.89 32.16
C VAL A 105 -20.33 12.99 31.21
N GLY A 106 -19.04 12.86 31.46
CA GLY A 106 -18.13 12.22 30.53
C GLY A 106 -16.83 11.76 31.17
N LEU A 107 -15.97 11.18 30.35
CA LEU A 107 -14.62 10.80 30.78
C LEU A 107 -13.74 12.06 30.82
N GLY A 108 -13.04 12.25 31.94
CA GLY A 108 -12.13 13.38 32.14
C GLY A 108 -11.02 13.39 31.09
N GLY A 109 -10.62 14.59 30.65
CA GLY A 109 -9.61 14.75 29.60
C GLY A 109 -8.16 14.43 30.02
N ARG A 110 -7.93 13.97 31.25
CA ARG A 110 -6.68 13.39 31.73
C ARG A 110 -6.98 11.97 32.19
N ILE A 111 -6.38 11.00 31.53
CA ILE A 111 -6.35 9.61 31.99
C ILE A 111 -5.28 9.46 33.07
N ARG A 112 -5.37 8.40 33.87
CA ARG A 112 -4.35 8.07 34.89
C ARG A 112 -3.33 7.07 34.39
N ASP A 113 -3.80 6.13 33.56
CA ASP A 113 -2.99 5.10 32.92
C ASP A 113 -3.66 4.68 31.61
N VAL A 114 -2.88 4.10 30.71
CA VAL A 114 -3.34 3.40 29.51
C VAL A 114 -2.38 2.26 29.20
N VAL A 115 -2.94 1.12 28.81
CA VAL A 115 -2.22 -0.07 28.36
C VAL A 115 -2.88 -0.57 27.09
N VAL A 116 -2.08 -0.91 26.08
CA VAL A 116 -2.57 -1.57 24.86
C VAL A 116 -2.71 -3.07 25.16
N THR A 117 -3.93 -3.58 25.13
CA THR A 117 -4.22 -4.99 25.41
C THR A 117 -4.21 -5.85 24.14
N HIS A 118 -4.53 -5.26 22.99
CA HIS A 118 -4.48 -5.94 21.70
C HIS A 118 -4.07 -4.95 20.61
N ARG A 119 -3.09 -5.31 19.78
CA ARG A 119 -2.61 -4.49 18.67
C ARG A 119 -3.43 -4.74 17.40
N ALA A 120 -3.69 -3.69 16.63
CA ALA A 120 -4.34 -3.82 15.33
C ALA A 120 -3.50 -4.72 14.41
N GLN A 121 -4.09 -5.82 13.90
CA GLN A 121 -3.36 -6.78 13.05
C GLN A 121 -3.03 -6.25 11.64
N ARG A 122 -3.44 -5.02 11.29
CA ARG A 122 -3.34 -4.48 9.93
C ARG A 122 -1.90 -4.44 9.41
N HIS A 123 -0.93 -4.12 10.25
CA HIS A 123 0.47 -4.07 9.84
C HIS A 123 1.06 -5.48 9.62
N SER A 124 0.55 -6.49 10.32
CA SER A 124 1.02 -7.88 10.17
C SER A 124 0.63 -8.47 8.82
N VAL A 125 -0.56 -8.14 8.30
CA VAL A 125 -1.06 -8.70 7.04
C VAL A 125 -0.31 -8.10 5.85
N VAL A 126 -0.17 -6.76 5.82
CA VAL A 126 0.54 -6.06 4.72
C VAL A 126 2.00 -6.48 4.66
N VAL A 127 2.67 -6.63 5.81
CA VAL A 127 4.07 -7.11 5.85
C VAL A 127 4.17 -8.55 5.35
N SER A 128 3.22 -9.43 5.71
CA SER A 128 3.19 -10.81 5.22
C SER A 128 2.97 -10.88 3.71
N GLU A 129 2.03 -10.10 3.17
CA GLU A 129 1.76 -10.01 1.73
C GLU A 129 2.98 -9.50 0.96
N LEU A 130 3.64 -8.44 1.45
CA LEU A 130 4.87 -7.92 0.84
C LEU A 130 6.00 -8.96 0.88
N GLN A 131 6.15 -9.70 1.97
CA GLN A 131 7.15 -10.78 2.05
C GLN A 131 6.87 -11.89 1.03
N GLU A 132 5.60 -12.25 0.83
CA GLU A 132 5.21 -13.24 -0.17
C GLU A 132 5.43 -12.73 -1.60
N GLN A 133 5.16 -11.45 -1.87
CA GLN A 133 5.49 -10.81 -3.14
C GLN A 133 6.99 -10.82 -3.42
N VAL A 134 7.82 -10.48 -2.42
CA VAL A 134 9.29 -10.52 -2.58
C VAL A 134 9.77 -11.95 -2.87
N ARG A 135 9.23 -12.97 -2.18
CA ARG A 135 9.57 -14.38 -2.45
C ARG A 135 9.17 -14.81 -3.85
N SER A 136 7.96 -14.46 -4.30
CA SER A 136 7.49 -14.84 -5.65
C SER A 136 8.32 -14.17 -6.74
N GLN A 137 8.68 -12.90 -6.58
CA GLN A 137 9.58 -12.21 -7.51
C GLN A 137 10.99 -12.83 -7.54
N ALA A 138 11.54 -13.21 -6.39
CA ALA A 138 12.85 -13.87 -6.33
C ALA A 138 12.86 -15.22 -7.07
N LEU A 139 11.77 -15.99 -6.97
CA LEU A 139 11.62 -17.26 -7.71
C LEU A 139 11.53 -17.04 -9.22
N LEU A 140 10.75 -16.04 -9.67
CA LEU A 140 10.65 -15.71 -11.09
C LEU A 140 11.99 -15.25 -11.67
N LEU A 141 12.75 -14.45 -10.91
CA LEU A 141 14.08 -14.00 -11.32
C LEU A 141 15.06 -15.17 -11.42
N ALA A 142 15.05 -16.08 -10.43
CA ALA A 142 15.89 -17.28 -10.47
C ALA A 142 15.57 -18.20 -11.67
N ASP A 143 14.29 -18.36 -12.02
CA ASP A 143 13.91 -19.15 -13.21
C ASP A 143 14.34 -18.47 -14.51
N ALA A 144 14.16 -17.15 -14.62
CA ALA A 144 14.62 -16.38 -15.77
C ALA A 144 16.15 -16.47 -15.94
N GLU A 145 16.92 -16.39 -14.85
CA GLU A 145 18.37 -16.57 -14.87
C GLU A 145 18.77 -18.00 -15.30
N ALA A 146 18.06 -19.02 -14.82
CA ALA A 146 18.30 -20.40 -15.23
C ALA A 146 18.03 -20.60 -16.73
N GLN A 147 16.96 -20.00 -17.27
CA GLN A 147 16.65 -20.02 -18.69
C GLN A 147 17.72 -19.28 -19.51
N ALA A 148 18.19 -18.11 -19.06
CA ALA A 148 19.25 -17.36 -19.73
C ALA A 148 20.54 -18.18 -19.85
N ARG A 149 20.95 -18.87 -18.77
CA ARG A 149 22.13 -19.76 -18.79
C ARG A 149 21.97 -20.92 -19.76
N ARG A 150 20.78 -21.52 -19.85
CA ARG A 150 20.51 -22.60 -20.83
C ARG A 150 20.64 -22.09 -22.27
N LEU A 151 20.12 -20.90 -22.55
CA LEU A 151 20.23 -20.29 -23.88
C LEU A 151 21.68 -19.93 -24.22
N GLU A 152 22.47 -19.48 -23.26
CA GLU A 152 23.91 -19.22 -23.44
C GLU A 152 24.67 -20.49 -23.83
N ILE A 153 24.46 -21.59 -23.10
CA ILE A 153 25.05 -22.90 -23.44
C ILE A 153 24.65 -23.34 -24.85
N HIS A 154 23.38 -23.17 -25.23
CA HIS A 154 22.90 -23.55 -26.56
C HIS A 154 23.50 -22.68 -27.66
N ARG A 155 23.63 -21.37 -27.42
CA ARG A 155 24.30 -20.45 -28.33
C ARG A 155 25.75 -20.85 -28.57
N ASP A 156 26.48 -21.20 -27.52
CA ASP A 156 27.89 -21.59 -27.63
C ASP A 156 28.06 -22.88 -28.42
N ALA A 157 27.18 -23.86 -28.22
CA ALA A 157 27.14 -25.08 -29.03
C ALA A 157 26.91 -24.77 -30.52
N LEU A 158 25.93 -23.92 -30.86
CA LEU A 158 25.68 -23.52 -32.24
C LEU A 158 26.86 -22.77 -32.86
N LEU A 159 27.55 -21.91 -32.09
CA LEU A 159 28.74 -21.21 -32.57
C LEU A 159 29.89 -22.17 -32.86
N GLN A 160 30.03 -23.23 -32.06
CA GLN A 160 31.02 -24.28 -32.31
C GLN A 160 30.68 -25.06 -33.59
N ASP A 161 29.42 -25.47 -33.78
CA ASP A 161 28.97 -26.15 -35.00
C ASP A 161 29.23 -25.31 -36.26
N VAL A 162 28.96 -24.01 -36.19
CA VAL A 162 29.23 -23.08 -37.30
C VAL A 162 30.73 -23.03 -37.62
N ARG A 163 31.60 -22.99 -36.60
CA ARG A 163 33.06 -23.01 -36.81
C ARG A 163 33.51 -24.32 -37.47
N GLU A 164 33.02 -25.46 -37.01
CA GLU A 164 33.33 -26.76 -37.60
C GLU A 164 32.87 -26.86 -39.06
N LEU A 165 31.68 -26.35 -39.38
CA LEU A 165 31.18 -26.29 -40.75
C LEU A 165 32.05 -25.37 -41.64
N GLN A 166 32.51 -24.23 -41.12
CA GLN A 166 33.41 -23.33 -41.84
C GLN A 166 34.76 -24.00 -42.14
N GLU A 167 35.34 -24.71 -41.17
CA GLU A 167 36.58 -25.46 -41.35
C GLU A 167 36.42 -26.58 -42.39
N ARG A 168 35.35 -27.36 -42.31
CA ARG A 168 35.01 -28.39 -43.30
C ARG A 168 34.84 -27.80 -44.70
N LEU A 169 34.12 -26.69 -44.82
CA LEU A 169 33.94 -25.99 -46.09
C LEU A 169 35.27 -25.51 -46.65
N HIS A 170 36.15 -24.96 -45.82
CA HIS A 170 37.47 -24.51 -46.22
C HIS A 170 38.34 -25.67 -46.73
N LEU A 171 38.31 -26.81 -46.04
CA LEU A 171 39.06 -28.01 -46.42
C LEU A 171 38.57 -28.57 -47.76
N VAL A 172 37.25 -28.68 -47.95
CA VAL A 172 36.64 -29.11 -49.23
C VAL A 172 36.99 -28.12 -50.35
N THR A 173 36.86 -26.82 -50.10
CA THR A 173 37.18 -25.78 -51.09
C THR A 173 38.65 -25.85 -51.53
N THR A 174 39.57 -26.05 -50.58
CA THR A 174 41.00 -26.18 -50.85
C THR A 174 41.30 -27.44 -51.64
N ARG A 175 40.68 -28.58 -51.29
CA ARG A 175 40.83 -29.84 -52.02
C ARG A 175 40.33 -29.75 -53.46
N CYS A 176 39.18 -29.12 -53.70
CA CYS A 176 38.67 -28.90 -55.06
C CYS A 176 39.61 -28.03 -55.89
N ARG A 177 40.22 -26.98 -55.32
CA ARG A 177 41.21 -26.13 -56.01
C ARG A 177 42.47 -26.90 -56.43
N ILE A 178 42.91 -27.85 -55.62
CA ILE A 178 44.10 -28.67 -55.92
C ILE A 178 43.80 -29.68 -57.03
N LEU A 179 42.62 -30.32 -56.99
CA LEU A 179 42.24 -31.36 -57.95
C LEU A 179 41.83 -30.81 -59.32
N ASP A 180 41.41 -29.55 -59.40
CA ASP A 180 40.93 -28.92 -60.63
C ASP A 180 41.57 -27.53 -60.86
N PRO A 181 42.89 -27.45 -61.16
CA PRO A 181 43.58 -26.17 -61.32
C PRO A 181 43.13 -25.36 -62.55
N ALA A 182 42.42 -26.01 -63.49
CA ALA A 182 42.05 -25.43 -64.78
C ALA A 182 40.84 -24.47 -64.73
N THR A 183 40.03 -24.49 -63.66
CA THR A 183 38.79 -23.67 -63.59
C THR A 183 39.02 -22.23 -63.10
N THR A 184 40.24 -21.85 -62.75
CA THR A 184 40.57 -20.48 -62.28
C THR A 184 40.85 -19.48 -63.39
N ARG A 185 40.86 -19.89 -64.67
CA ARG A 185 40.88 -18.96 -65.81
C ARG A 185 39.49 -18.89 -66.44
N SER A 186 38.90 -17.70 -66.36
CA SER A 186 37.64 -17.25 -66.97
C SER A 186 36.37 -17.47 -66.14
N LEU A 187 36.03 -16.47 -65.34
CA LEU A 187 34.67 -15.95 -65.31
C LEU A 187 34.74 -14.45 -65.62
N PRO A 188 34.12 -13.95 -66.72
CA PRO A 188 34.05 -12.53 -66.97
C PRO A 188 33.09 -11.86 -65.97
N PRO A 189 33.22 -10.53 -65.75
CA PRO A 189 32.37 -9.80 -64.82
C PRO A 189 30.93 -9.79 -65.35
N LYS A 190 30.05 -10.59 -64.74
CA LYS A 190 28.60 -10.48 -64.98
C LYS A 190 28.10 -9.24 -64.26
N THR A 191 27.98 -8.16 -65.02
CA THR A 191 27.10 -7.03 -64.74
C THR A 191 25.71 -7.56 -64.37
N ARG A 192 25.31 -7.41 -63.10
CA ARG A 192 23.93 -7.65 -62.69
C ARG A 192 23.26 -6.32 -62.41
N ARG A 193 22.49 -5.92 -63.42
CA ARG A 193 21.49 -4.86 -63.41
C ARG A 193 20.69 -4.87 -62.10
N ALA A 194 20.48 -3.67 -61.58
CA ALA A 194 19.35 -3.34 -60.73
C ALA A 194 18.06 -3.84 -61.37
N SER A 195 17.27 -4.60 -60.61
CA SER A 195 15.84 -4.74 -60.85
C SER A 195 15.13 -4.56 -59.53
N ASP A 196 14.48 -3.41 -59.49
CA ASP A 196 13.39 -3.03 -58.60
C ASP A 196 12.38 -4.17 -58.47
N GLY A 197 11.93 -4.44 -57.24
CA GLY A 197 11.07 -5.56 -56.94
C GLY A 197 10.34 -5.37 -55.62
N ARG A 198 9.53 -4.31 -55.55
CA ARG A 198 8.46 -4.14 -54.56
C ARG A 198 7.70 -5.46 -54.35
N ARG A 199 7.73 -6.02 -53.14
CA ARG A 199 6.56 -6.67 -52.55
C ARG A 199 6.35 -6.22 -51.12
N ARG A 200 5.34 -5.37 -51.00
CA ARG A 200 4.58 -5.12 -49.78
C ARG A 200 3.94 -6.44 -49.33
N HIS A 201 4.11 -6.80 -48.07
CA HIS A 201 3.03 -7.38 -47.27
C HIS A 201 3.08 -6.72 -45.89
N SER A 202 2.15 -5.79 -45.73
CA SER A 202 1.62 -5.31 -44.47
C SER A 202 0.93 -6.44 -43.70
N PHE A 203 0.83 -6.27 -42.38
CA PHE A 203 -0.07 -6.88 -41.37
C PHE A 203 0.69 -7.54 -40.21
N PHE A 204 0.95 -6.78 -39.15
CA PHE A 204 0.13 -6.90 -37.93
C PHE A 204 0.05 -5.56 -37.21
N ALA A 205 -1.19 -5.17 -36.95
CA ALA A 205 -1.62 -3.96 -36.27
C ALA A 205 -1.16 -3.94 -34.82
N ARG A 206 -0.78 -2.76 -34.34
CA ARG A 206 -0.70 -2.40 -32.92
C ARG A 206 -1.77 -1.34 -32.65
N GLU A 207 -2.92 -1.79 -32.17
CA GLU A 207 -3.98 -1.09 -31.42
C GLU A 207 -4.72 -2.22 -30.66
N ALA A 208 -5.12 -2.17 -29.39
CA ALA A 208 -5.40 -1.12 -28.42
C ALA A 208 -5.01 -1.68 -27.00
N MET A 209 -4.85 -0.93 -25.91
CA MET A 209 -5.90 -0.17 -25.22
C MET A 209 -5.29 0.92 -24.33
N GLN A 210 -5.56 2.17 -24.69
CA GLN A 210 -5.83 3.21 -23.71
C GLN A 210 -7.34 3.16 -23.43
N ASN A 211 -7.73 2.76 -22.23
CA ASN A 211 -9.05 3.08 -21.68
C ASN A 211 -8.85 4.16 -20.63
N GLY A 212 -9.13 5.40 -21.04
CA GLY A 212 -9.53 6.46 -20.13
C GLY A 212 -11.05 6.51 -20.09
N ALA A 213 -11.62 6.53 -18.89
CA ALA A 213 -12.96 7.05 -18.67
C ALA A 213 -12.99 7.67 -17.27
N GLY A 214 -12.88 9.00 -17.26
CA GLY A 214 -13.31 9.82 -16.14
C GLY A 214 -14.83 9.72 -15.99
N PHE A 215 -15.28 9.72 -14.75
CA PHE A 215 -16.65 10.06 -14.40
C PHE A 215 -16.66 11.50 -13.90
N ALA A 216 -17.42 12.35 -14.59
CA ALA A 216 -17.78 13.68 -14.14
C ALA A 216 -19.10 13.64 -13.36
N SER A 217 -19.10 14.32 -12.21
CA SER A 217 -20.11 15.27 -11.71
C SER A 217 -21.61 15.03 -11.98
N LEU A 218 -22.39 15.02 -10.89
CA LEU A 218 -23.64 15.77 -10.59
C LEU A 218 -24.04 15.29 -9.17
N GLY A 219 -24.34 16.06 -8.12
CA GLY A 219 -24.82 17.43 -7.95
C GLY A 219 -26.02 17.37 -6.98
N ARG A 220 -25.87 17.84 -5.73
CA ARG A 220 -26.86 18.53 -4.88
C ARG A 220 -26.27 18.83 -3.50
#